data_AF-A0A355DUQ1-F1
#
_entry.id   AF-A0A355DUQ1-F1
#
_cell.length_a   1.000
_cell.length_b   1.000
_cell.length_c   1.000
_cell.angle_alpha   90.00
_cell.angle_beta   90.00
_cell.angle_gamma   90.00
#
_symmetry.space_group_name_H-M   'P 1'
#
loop_
_entity.id
_entity.type
_entity.pdbx_description
1 polymer ?
#
loop_
_entity_poly.entity_id
_entity_poly.type
_entity_poly.pdbx_seq_one_letter_code
_entity_poly.pdbx_strand_id
1 'polypeptide(L)'
;MVSVIWKKRAFPLYWQFLEKAGSSNLTEQIAVLRPVLKLLKDYEVVVIGDREFRSVELAYWLKKKKVGFALRLKQDAFVKKPGKTYQKRV
;
A
#
# COMPACT_ATOMS: atom_id res chain seq x y z
N MET A 1 9.05 -4.09 2.85
CA MET A 1 10.11 -3.20 2.33
C MET A 1 9.48 -2.08 1.52
N VAL A 2 10.10 -0.90 1.48
CA VAL A 2 9.69 0.26 0.67
C VAL A 2 10.89 0.73 -0.14
N SER A 3 10.65 0.97 -1.43
CA SER A 3 11.67 1.37 -2.40
C SER A 3 11.20 2.56 -3.21
N VAL A 4 12.13 3.38 -3.69
CA VAL A 4 11.87 4.40 -4.71
C VAL A 4 12.15 3.81 -6.09
N ILE A 5 11.32 4.13 -7.08
CA ILE A 5 11.51 3.69 -8.46
C ILE A 5 12.20 4.81 -9.24
N TRP A 6 13.36 4.50 -9.82
CA TRP A 6 14.11 5.41 -10.67
C TRP A 6 14.65 4.68 -11.90
N LYS A 7 14.41 5.21 -13.11
CA LYS A 7 14.84 4.63 -14.39
C LYS A 7 14.61 3.10 -14.48
N LYS A 8 13.38 2.66 -14.18
CA LYS A 8 12.95 1.23 -14.18
C LYS A 8 13.67 0.34 -13.15
N ARG A 9 14.34 0.92 -12.14
CA ARG A 9 15.01 0.20 -11.05
C ARG A 9 14.41 0.62 -9.71
N ALA A 10 14.28 -0.34 -8.80
CA ALA A 10 13.82 -0.08 -7.44
C ALA A 10 15.03 0.02 -6.51
N PHE A 11 15.17 1.15 -5.81
CA PHE A 11 16.19 1.37 -4.80
C PHE A 11 15.55 1.26 -3.41
N PRO A 12 15.94 0.28 -2.58
CA PRO A 12 15.36 0.11 -1.26
C PRO A 12 15.70 1.32 -0.38
N LEU A 13 14.67 1.95 0.19
CA LEU A 13 14.83 3.07 1.11
C LEU A 13 14.71 2.62 2.57
N TYR A 14 13.80 1.67 2.83
CA TYR A 14 13.50 1.24 4.19
C TYR A 14 12.89 -0.16 4.23
N TRP A 15 13.26 -0.95 5.23
CA TRP A 15 12.66 -2.24 5.51
C TRP A 15 12.67 -2.52 7.01
N GLN A 16 11.80 -3.45 7.42
CA GLN A 16 11.72 -3.95 8.78
C GLN A 16 11.64 -5.47 8.70
N PHE A 17 12.31 -6.14 9.62
CA PHE A 17 12.13 -7.56 9.85
C PHE A 17 10.94 -7.75 10.78
N LEU A 18 10.08 -8.72 10.47
CA LEU A 18 8.94 -9.07 11.31
C LEU A 18 9.30 -10.33 12.09
N GLU A 19 9.08 -10.31 13.41
CA GLU A 19 9.34 -11.46 14.29
C GLU A 19 8.25 -12.54 14.20
N LYS A 20 7.55 -12.62 13.06
CA LYS A 20 6.46 -13.56 12.83
C LYS A 20 6.55 -14.15 11.43
N ALA A 21 6.12 -15.39 11.29
CA ALA A 21 5.88 -16.02 10.00
C ALA A 21 4.53 -15.57 9.42
N GLY A 22 4.39 -15.62 8.09
CA GLY A 22 3.15 -15.27 7.39
C GLY A 22 3.11 -13.83 6.89
N SER A 23 1.91 -13.24 6.81
CA SER A 23 1.69 -11.93 6.20
C SER A 23 1.79 -10.77 7.18
N SER A 24 2.28 -9.62 6.71
CA SER A 24 2.22 -8.36 7.45
C SER A 24 0.77 -7.94 7.74
N ASN A 25 0.54 -7.33 8.91
CA ASN A 25 -0.73 -6.70 9.27
C ASN A 25 -0.71 -5.20 8.91
N LEU A 26 -1.87 -4.53 9.01
CA LEU A 26 -2.00 -3.11 8.68
C LEU A 26 -1.01 -2.23 9.47
N THR A 27 -0.83 -2.50 10.77
CA THR A 27 0.06 -1.71 11.63
C THR A 27 1.50 -1.80 11.16
N GLU A 28 1.97 -3.00 10.80
CA GLU A 28 3.31 -3.24 10.27
C GLU A 28 3.49 -2.60 8.88
N GLN A 29 2.48 -2.67 8.02
CA GLN A 29 2.47 -2.00 6.72
C GLN A 29 2.57 -0.48 6.86
N ILE A 30 1.84 0.11 7.80
CA ILE A 30 1.93 1.54 8.12
C ILE A 30 3.30 1.87 8.72
N ALA A 31 3.82 1.01 9.60
CA ALA A 31 5.11 1.21 10.26
C ALA A 31 6.26 1.26 9.25
N VAL A 32 6.24 0.42 8.21
CA VAL A 32 7.28 0.44 7.17
C VAL A 32 7.12 1.62 6.19
N LEU A 33 5.90 2.11 5.94
CA LEU A 33 5.65 3.25 5.05
C LEU A 33 5.90 4.61 5.70
N ARG A 34 5.60 4.75 7.00
CA ARG A 34 5.63 6.05 7.70
C ARG A 34 6.99 6.76 7.62
N PRO A 35 8.16 6.11 7.81
CA PRO A 35 9.46 6.77 7.70
C PRO A 35 9.71 7.33 6.30
N VAL A 36 9.36 6.58 5.26
CA VAL A 36 9.57 6.99 3.86
C VAL A 36 8.67 8.16 3.47
N LEU A 37 7.39 8.14 3.88
CA LEU A 37 6.49 9.26 3.63
C LEU A 37 6.91 10.53 4.39
N LYS A 38 7.53 10.39 5.56
CA LYS A 38 8.11 11.52 6.30
C LYS A 38 9.36 12.05 5.59
N LEU A 39 10.20 11.16 5.08
CA LEU A 39 11.42 11.51 4.35
C LEU A 39 11.10 12.26 3.04
N LEU A 40 10.06 11.82 2.33
CA LEU A 40 9.65 12.37 1.03
C LEU A 40 8.51 13.39 1.15
N LYS A 41 8.32 14.02 2.32
CA LYS A 41 7.19 14.93 2.59
C LYS A 41 7.09 16.12 1.65
N ASP A 42 8.22 16.55 1.07
CA ASP A 42 8.33 17.71 0.19
C ASP A 42 8.18 17.32 -1.29
N TYR A 43 7.90 16.05 -1.58
CA TYR A 43 7.69 15.50 -2.91
C TYR A 43 6.26 15.00 -3.09
N GLU A 44 5.73 15.15 -4.30
CA GLU A 44 4.53 14.43 -4.70
C GLU A 44 4.86 12.96 -4.94
N VAL A 45 4.34 12.09 -4.08
CA VAL A 45 4.62 10.65 -4.13
C VAL A 45 3.35 9.84 -4.39
N VAL A 46 3.53 8.77 -5.18
CA VAL A 46 2.51 7.74 -5.39
C VAL A 46 3.01 6.43 -4.80
N VAL A 47 2.24 5.85 -3.89
CA VAL A 47 2.55 4.55 -3.29
C VAL A 47 2.02 3.44 -4.20
N ILE A 48 2.92 2.60 -4.70
CA ILE A 48 2.57 1.41 -5.48
C ILE A 48 2.77 0.19 -4.58
N GLY A 49 1.67 -0.52 -4.28
CA GLY A 49 1.68 -1.70 -3.42
C GLY A 49 1.28 -2.95 -4.19
N ASP A 50 2.01 -4.04 -3.98
CA ASP A 50 1.76 -5.33 -4.61
C ASP A 50 0.72 -6.18 -3.83
N ARG A 51 0.70 -7.50 -4.08
CA ARG A 51 -0.22 -8.44 -3.41
C ARG A 51 0.04 -8.58 -1.91
N GLU A 52 1.10 -8.04 -1.33
CA GLU A 52 1.26 -8.07 0.12
C GLU A 52 0.43 -6.96 0.79
N PHE A 53 0.22 -5.83 0.10
CA PHE A 53 -0.43 -4.61 0.60
C PHE A 53 -1.91 -4.53 0.18
N ARG A 54 -2.67 -5.59 0.49
CA ARG A 54 -4.05 -5.83 -0.01
C ARG A 54 -5.17 -5.18 0.80
N SER A 55 -4.88 -4.47 1.89
CA SER A 55 -5.92 -4.03 2.81
C SER A 55 -6.63 -2.77 2.31
N VAL A 56 -7.97 -2.79 2.35
CA VAL A 56 -8.81 -1.62 2.06
C VAL A 56 -8.50 -0.52 3.10
N GLU A 57 -8.18 -0.94 4.31
CA GLU A 57 -7.77 -0.09 5.42
C GLU A 57 -6.47 0.68 5.12
N LEU A 58 -5.49 0.07 4.45
CA LEU A 58 -4.29 0.78 4.01
C LEU A 58 -4.63 1.84 2.96
N ALA A 59 -5.50 1.53 2.02
CA ALA A 59 -6.00 2.51 1.03
C ALA A 59 -6.68 3.70 1.72
N TYR A 60 -7.55 3.45 2.72
CA TYR A 60 -8.18 4.51 3.51
C TYR A 60 -7.17 5.34 4.27
N TRP A 61 -6.15 4.70 4.86
CA TRP A 61 -5.09 5.40 5.57
C TRP A 61 -4.27 6.33 4.64
N LEU A 62 -3.87 5.83 3.46
CA LEU A 62 -3.18 6.63 2.44
C LEU A 62 -4.04 7.79 1.94
N LYS A 63 -5.35 7.55 1.72
CA LYS A 63 -6.31 8.58 1.36
C LYS A 63 -6.40 9.69 2.41
N LYS A 64 -6.47 9.32 3.70
CA LYS A 64 -6.50 10.30 4.81
C LYS A 64 -5.22 11.14 4.88
N LYS A 65 -4.08 10.57 4.47
CA LYS A 65 -2.79 11.25 4.35
C LYS A 65 -2.66 12.12 3.09
N LYS A 66 -3.67 12.13 2.20
CA LYS A 66 -3.65 12.81 0.88
C LYS A 66 -2.50 12.33 -0.01
N VAL A 67 -2.12 11.06 0.10
CA VAL A 67 -1.06 10.44 -0.72
C VAL A 67 -1.72 9.65 -1.85
N GLY A 68 -1.24 9.83 -3.09
CA GLY A 68 -1.71 9.03 -4.23
C GLY A 68 -1.30 7.56 -4.07
N PHE A 69 -2.12 6.62 -4.52
CA PHE A 69 -1.79 5.20 -4.40
C PHE A 69 -2.38 4.33 -5.51
N ALA A 70 -1.67 3.25 -5.82
CA ALA A 70 -2.11 2.15 -6.67
C ALA A 70 -1.80 0.83 -5.97
N LEU A 71 -2.83 0.19 -5.43
CA LEU A 71 -2.70 -1.09 -4.71
C LEU A 71 -3.28 -2.23 -5.55
N ARG A 72 -2.52 -3.32 -5.69
CA ARG A 72 -2.99 -4.51 -6.42
C ARG A 72 -3.95 -5.33 -5.56
N LEU A 73 -5.24 -5.27 -5.90
CA LEU A 73 -6.25 -6.15 -5.31
C LEU A 73 -6.18 -7.57 -5.90
N LYS A 74 -6.54 -8.57 -5.08
CA LYS A 74 -6.69 -9.96 -5.54
C LYS A 74 -7.95 -10.08 -6.42
N GLN A 75 -7.94 -11.01 -7.38
CA GLN A 75 -9.04 -11.18 -8.34
C GLN A 75 -10.38 -11.54 -7.67
N ASP A 76 -10.34 -12.22 -6.53
CA ASP A 76 -11.52 -12.60 -5.74
C ASP A 76 -12.00 -11.47 -4.81
N ALA A 77 -11.43 -10.27 -4.87
CA ALA A 77 -11.92 -9.13 -4.12
C ALA A 77 -13.32 -8.73 -4.60
N PHE A 78 -14.22 -8.52 -3.64
CA PHE A 78 -15.55 -7.99 -3.90
C PHE A 78 -15.53 -6.47 -3.94
N VAL A 79 -16.17 -5.88 -4.95
CA VAL A 79 -16.28 -4.44 -5.10
C VAL A 79 -17.75 -4.05 -5.00
N LYS A 80 -18.05 -3.07 -4.15
CA LYS A 80 -19.36 -2.43 -4.09
C LYS A 80 -19.30 -1.07 -4.76
N LYS A 81 -20.04 -0.91 -5.86
CA LYS A 81 -20.26 0.42 -6.47
C LYS A 81 -21.43 1.11 -5.75
N PRO A 82 -21.47 2.45 -5.69
CA PRO A 82 -22.61 3.17 -5.12
C PRO A 82 -23.93 2.68 -5.72
N GLY A 83 -24.91 2.37 -4.87
CA GLY A 83 -26.24 1.87 -5.28
C GLY A 83 -26.28 0.41 -5.78
N LYS A 84 -25.18 -0.36 -5.71
CA LYS A 84 -25.15 -1.78 -6.13
C LYS A 84 -24.75 -2.72 -4.99
N THR A 85 -25.09 -4.00 -5.13
CA THR A 85 -24.61 -5.08 -4.26
C THR A 85 -23.14 -5.39 -4.54
N TYR A 86 -22.48 -6.11 -3.63
CA TYR A 86 -21.10 -6.55 -3.84
C TYR A 86 -21.01 -7.47 -5.06
N GLN A 87 -20.08 -7.17 -5.97
CA GLN A 87 -19.81 -7.98 -7.15
C GLN A 87 -18.38 -8.50 -7.10
N LYS A 88 -18.19 -9.78 -7.44
CA LYS A 88 -16.87 -10.34 -7.68
C LYS A 88 -16.28 -9.70 -8.94
N ARG A 89 -15.03 -9.30 -8.91
CA ARG A 89 -14.35 -8.75 -10.08
C ARG A 89 -14.12 -9.88 -11.10
N VAL A 90 -14.79 -9.79 -12.26
CA VAL A 90 -14.60 -10.72 -13.40
C VAL A 90 -13.24 -10.45 -14.04
#